data_AF-A0A7Y4XGD6-F1
#
_entry.id   AF-A0A7Y4XGD6-F1
#
_cell.length_a   1.000
_cell.length_b   1.000
_cell.length_c   1.000
_cell.angle_alpha   90.00
_cell.angle_beta   90.00
_cell.angle_gamma   90.00
#
_symmetry.space_group_name_H-M   'P 1'
#
loop_
_entity.id
_entity.type
_entity.pdbx_description
1 polymer ?
#
loop_
_entity_poly.entity_id
_entity_poly.type
_entity_poly.pdbx_seq_one_letter_code
_entity_poly.pdbx_strand_id
1 'polypeptide(L)'
;MQKAQIIQVLSKGMEFMDIGTTNAIYNSDAQLAALAERISFVGLDKQALELLRSNKTMIDVELDAALTKFYKIIATTPAVRPFFGDPTTVARAKAAQIRHWQAFTSGKLDETYITNVRRVGYTHARIGLEPRWYIGGYALLVEFLVKAIVKSKQPAGMLSAINTTDFANLGDTLVALVKAVFLDMDYSISV
;
A
#
# COMPACT_ATOMS: atom_id res chain seq x y z
N MET A 1 -31.96 -21.66 13.10
CA MET A 1 -31.54 -23.05 12.79
C MET A 1 -30.57 -23.17 11.60
N GLN A 2 -30.34 -22.12 10.79
CA GLN A 2 -29.50 -22.21 9.57
C GLN A 2 -27.97 -21.99 9.79
N LYS A 3 -27.55 -21.46 10.95
CA LYS A 3 -26.11 -21.23 11.27
C LYS A 3 -25.36 -22.48 11.72
N ALA A 4 -26.06 -23.50 12.22
CA ALA A 4 -25.44 -24.73 12.74
C ALA A 4 -25.07 -25.74 11.64
N GLN A 5 -25.76 -25.74 10.49
CA GLN A 5 -25.47 -26.63 9.37
C GLN A 5 -24.23 -26.23 8.56
N ILE A 6 -23.86 -24.95 8.53
CA ILE A 6 -22.66 -24.48 7.80
C ILE A 6 -21.37 -24.91 8.52
N ILE A 7 -21.35 -24.97 9.85
CA ILE A 7 -20.19 -25.43 10.63
C ILE A 7 -19.95 -26.94 10.45
N GLN A 8 -21.01 -27.72 10.24
CA GLN A 8 -20.93 -29.17 10.10
C GLN A 8 -20.49 -29.64 8.70
N VAL A 9 -20.64 -28.79 7.66
CA VAL A 9 -20.09 -29.06 6.32
C VAL A 9 -18.60 -28.74 6.27
N LEU A 10 -18.12 -27.77 7.05
CA LEU A 10 -16.70 -27.41 7.10
C LEU A 10 -15.85 -28.39 7.94
N SER A 11 -16.45 -29.15 8.86
CA SER A 11 -15.70 -30.11 9.69
C SER A 11 -15.49 -31.49 9.05
N LYS A 12 -16.15 -31.79 7.91
CA LYS A 12 -16.08 -33.10 7.25
C LYS A 12 -15.21 -33.14 5.99
N GLY A 13 -14.67 -32.01 5.54
CA GLY A 13 -13.74 -31.93 4.41
C GLY A 13 -12.26 -31.90 4.81
N MET A 14 -11.93 -32.19 6.07
CA MET A 14 -10.62 -31.88 6.67
C MET A 14 -9.86 -33.11 7.17
N GLU A 15 -10.06 -34.26 6.54
CA GLU A 15 -9.26 -35.46 6.81
C GLU A 15 -8.65 -35.98 5.49
N PHE A 16 -7.32 -35.94 5.46
CA PHE A 16 -6.39 -36.51 4.47
C PHE A 16 -6.24 -35.76 3.14
N MET A 17 -5.43 -34.69 3.16
CA MET A 17 -4.62 -34.36 2.00
C MET A 17 -3.26 -33.81 2.44
N ASP A 18 -2.22 -34.44 1.90
CA ASP A 18 -0.79 -34.28 2.16
C ASP A 18 -0.34 -32.81 2.27
N ILE A 19 0.08 -32.44 3.48
CA ILE A 19 0.42 -31.07 3.90
C ILE A 19 1.94 -30.93 3.93
N GLY A 20 2.52 -30.41 2.85
CA GLY A 20 3.95 -30.12 2.85
C GLY A 20 4.41 -29.15 1.77
N THR A 21 3.99 -29.32 0.52
CA THR A 21 4.64 -28.61 -0.60
C THR A 21 3.71 -28.17 -1.73
N THR A 22 2.51 -28.75 -1.85
CA THR A 22 1.64 -28.54 -3.02
C THR A 22 0.72 -27.30 -2.91
N ASN A 23 0.37 -26.86 -1.69
CA ASN A 23 -0.55 -25.73 -1.47
C ASN A 23 0.08 -24.34 -1.68
N ALA A 24 1.41 -24.22 -1.71
CA ALA A 24 2.08 -22.94 -1.94
C ALA A 24 2.14 -22.57 -3.44
N ILE A 25 2.19 -23.57 -4.31
CA ILE A 25 2.37 -23.39 -5.76
C ILE A 25 1.03 -23.20 -6.48
N TYR A 26 -0.06 -23.81 -5.99
CA TYR A 26 -1.38 -23.71 -6.61
C TYR A 26 -2.08 -22.34 -6.46
N ASN A 27 -1.51 -21.40 -5.71
CA ASN A 27 -2.16 -20.13 -5.39
C ASN A 27 -1.38 -18.89 -5.85
N SER A 28 -0.15 -19.02 -6.38
CA SER A 28 0.60 -17.86 -6.90
C SER A 28 0.04 -17.38 -8.24
N ASP A 29 -0.19 -18.29 -9.19
CA ASP A 29 -0.71 -17.96 -10.53
C ASP A 29 -2.10 -17.31 -10.47
N ALA A 30 -3.00 -17.84 -9.63
CA ALA A 30 -4.32 -17.27 -9.44
C ALA A 30 -4.26 -15.87 -8.78
N GLN A 31 -3.35 -15.66 -7.82
CA GLN A 31 -3.15 -14.36 -7.17
C GLN A 31 -2.52 -13.34 -8.13
N LEU A 32 -1.58 -13.77 -8.96
CA LEU A 32 -0.98 -12.95 -10.01
C LEU A 32 -2.00 -12.59 -11.09
N ALA A 33 -2.86 -13.52 -11.49
CA ALA A 33 -3.96 -13.26 -12.43
C ALA A 33 -4.94 -12.22 -11.86
N ALA A 34 -5.36 -12.39 -10.61
CA ALA A 34 -6.21 -11.42 -9.92
C ALA A 34 -5.54 -10.05 -9.74
N LEU A 35 -4.20 -10.03 -9.57
CA LEU A 35 -3.42 -8.79 -9.51
C LEU A 35 -3.37 -8.09 -10.86
N ALA A 36 -3.10 -8.85 -11.93
CA ALA A 36 -3.09 -8.35 -13.29
C ALA A 36 -4.47 -7.78 -13.69
N GLU A 37 -5.56 -8.44 -13.30
CA GLU A 37 -6.92 -7.97 -13.53
C GLU A 37 -7.16 -6.61 -12.86
N ARG A 38 -6.84 -6.47 -11.56
CA ARG A 38 -7.00 -5.21 -10.84
C ARG A 38 -6.12 -4.09 -11.39
N ILE A 39 -4.84 -4.39 -11.68
CA ILE A 39 -3.90 -3.45 -12.32
C ILE A 39 -4.47 -2.95 -13.65
N SER A 40 -4.99 -3.86 -14.48
CA SER A 40 -5.61 -3.52 -15.75
C SER A 40 -6.86 -2.67 -15.56
N PHE A 41 -7.72 -3.03 -14.61
CA PHE A 41 -8.97 -2.32 -14.33
C PHE A 41 -8.73 -0.87 -13.92
N VAL A 42 -7.79 -0.62 -13.01
CA VAL A 42 -7.47 0.75 -12.58
C VAL A 42 -6.60 1.50 -13.59
N GLY A 43 -6.08 0.82 -14.62
CA GLY A 43 -5.18 1.42 -15.62
C GLY A 43 -3.84 1.84 -15.02
N LEU A 44 -3.22 0.98 -14.20
CA LEU A 44 -1.81 1.08 -13.82
C LEU A 44 -0.95 0.39 -14.89
N ASP A 45 -0.99 0.93 -16.10
CA ASP A 45 -0.26 0.40 -17.24
C ASP A 45 1.26 0.66 -17.13
N LYS A 46 2.00 0.27 -18.17
CA LYS A 46 3.46 0.45 -18.23
C LYS A 46 3.88 1.91 -18.07
N GLN A 47 3.10 2.87 -18.58
CA GLN A 47 3.42 4.29 -18.47
C GLN A 47 3.21 4.78 -17.04
N ALA A 48 2.11 4.39 -16.40
CA ALA A 48 1.85 4.73 -15.00
C ALA A 48 2.92 4.15 -14.05
N LEU A 49 3.30 2.88 -14.25
CA LEU A 49 4.37 2.25 -13.47
C LEU A 49 5.73 2.92 -13.69
N GLU A 50 6.02 3.35 -14.92
CA GLU A 50 7.24 4.10 -15.24
C GLU A 50 7.28 5.48 -14.57
N LEU A 51 6.13 6.17 -14.49
CA LEU A 51 6.02 7.43 -13.75
C LEU A 51 6.31 7.23 -12.26
N LEU A 52 5.81 6.15 -11.65
CA LEU A 52 6.13 5.82 -10.26
C LEU A 52 7.63 5.54 -10.09
N ARG A 53 8.20 4.73 -10.98
CA ARG A 53 9.61 4.34 -10.93
C ARG A 53 10.55 5.54 -11.09
N SER A 54 10.27 6.43 -12.04
CA SER A 54 11.08 7.64 -12.30
C SER A 54 10.99 8.66 -11.17
N ASN A 55 9.87 8.73 -10.45
CA ASN A 55 9.69 9.61 -9.29
C ASN A 55 10.05 8.95 -7.95
N LYS A 56 10.44 7.67 -7.94
CA LYS A 56 10.63 6.86 -6.74
C LYS A 56 11.56 7.51 -5.71
N THR A 57 12.72 8.03 -6.12
CA THR A 57 13.69 8.63 -5.19
C THR A 57 13.07 9.81 -4.42
N MET A 58 12.31 10.66 -5.11
CA MET A 58 11.63 11.78 -4.46
C MET A 58 10.49 11.29 -3.56
N ILE A 59 9.70 10.32 -4.02
CA ILE A 59 8.63 9.71 -3.21
C ILE A 59 9.21 9.10 -1.92
N ASP A 60 10.33 8.38 -1.99
CA ASP A 60 10.99 7.76 -0.83
C ASP A 60 11.43 8.80 0.21
N VAL A 61 12.05 9.90 -0.24
CA VAL A 61 12.49 11.00 0.65
C VAL A 61 11.30 11.65 1.34
N GLU A 62 10.27 11.97 0.57
CA GLU A 62 9.08 12.66 1.08
C GLU A 62 8.22 11.75 1.96
N LEU A 63 8.21 10.44 1.69
CA LEU A 63 7.55 9.45 2.53
C LEU A 63 8.16 9.38 3.93
N ASP A 64 9.50 9.45 4.08
CA ASP A 64 10.12 9.44 5.41
C ASP A 64 9.66 10.63 6.27
N ALA A 65 9.61 11.81 5.65
CA ALA A 65 9.09 13.02 6.27
C ALA A 65 7.59 12.92 6.58
N ALA A 66 6.80 12.37 5.65
CA ALA A 66 5.37 12.12 5.82
C ALA A 66 5.09 11.17 6.98
N LEU A 67 5.81 10.05 7.07
CA LEU A 67 5.67 9.08 8.15
C LEU A 67 6.02 9.68 9.51
N THR A 68 7.02 10.56 9.56
CA THR A 68 7.36 11.29 10.80
C THR A 68 6.18 12.15 11.28
N LYS A 69 5.47 12.83 10.36
CA LYS A 69 4.27 13.61 10.70
C LYS A 69 3.08 12.72 11.02
N PHE A 70 2.88 11.66 10.26
CA PHE A 70 1.84 10.65 10.48
C PHE A 70 1.92 10.06 11.89
N TYR A 71 3.09 9.62 12.35
CA TYR A 71 3.20 9.06 13.70
C TYR A 71 3.02 10.08 14.83
N LYS A 72 3.26 11.38 14.58
CA LYS A 72 2.86 12.45 15.53
C LYS A 72 1.34 12.56 15.65
N ILE A 73 0.61 12.41 14.54
CA ILE A 73 -0.86 12.39 14.55
C ILE A 73 -1.36 11.13 15.27
N ILE A 74 -0.79 9.96 14.96
CA ILE A 74 -1.13 8.70 15.65
C ILE A 74 -0.90 8.81 17.17
N ALA A 75 0.22 9.39 17.60
CA ALA A 75 0.56 9.57 19.01
C ALA A 75 -0.41 10.50 19.79
N THR A 76 -1.20 11.31 19.08
CA THR A 76 -2.20 12.20 19.68
C THR A 76 -3.64 11.74 19.46
N THR A 77 -3.85 10.64 18.73
CA THR A 77 -5.18 10.12 18.41
C THR A 77 -5.55 8.95 19.34
N PRO A 78 -6.50 9.12 20.30
CA PRO A 78 -6.76 8.12 21.34
C PRO A 78 -7.15 6.73 20.83
N ALA A 79 -7.82 6.66 19.68
CA ALA A 79 -8.29 5.40 19.11
C ALA A 79 -7.18 4.52 18.51
N VAL A 80 -6.03 5.10 18.16
CA VAL A 80 -4.94 4.38 17.46
C VAL A 80 -3.61 4.44 18.20
N ARG A 81 -3.41 5.42 19.09
CA ARG A 81 -2.23 5.50 19.96
C ARG A 81 -1.94 4.19 20.73
N PRO A 82 -2.92 3.46 21.27
CA PRO A 82 -2.66 2.25 22.06
C PRO A 82 -1.93 1.14 21.29
N PHE A 83 -1.97 1.14 19.95
CA PHE A 83 -1.22 0.17 19.14
C PHE A 83 0.30 0.41 19.15
N PHE A 84 0.74 1.58 19.64
CA PHE A 84 2.13 2.01 19.64
C PHE A 84 2.56 2.28 21.07
N GLY A 85 3.02 1.23 21.76
CA GLY A 85 3.34 1.26 23.19
C GLY A 85 4.59 2.06 23.55
N ASP A 86 5.53 2.23 22.61
CA ASP A 86 6.80 2.89 22.86
C ASP A 86 7.43 3.48 21.56
N PRO A 87 8.43 4.38 21.67
CA PRO A 87 9.11 4.97 20.51
C PRO A 87 9.83 3.97 19.60
N THR A 88 10.31 2.84 20.13
CA THR A 88 10.96 1.78 19.34
C THR A 88 9.95 1.04 18.47
N THR A 89 8.73 0.83 18.97
CA THR A 89 7.63 0.24 18.20
C THR A 89 7.23 1.16 17.05
N VAL A 90 7.17 2.48 17.29
CA VAL A 90 6.96 3.49 16.24
C VAL A 90 8.08 3.45 15.20
N ALA A 91 9.36 3.43 15.62
CA ALA A 91 10.49 3.38 14.70
C ALA A 91 10.47 2.11 13.81
N ARG A 92 10.16 0.96 14.41
CA ARG A 92 10.01 -0.32 13.69
C ARG A 92 8.86 -0.26 12.69
N ALA A 93 7.72 0.30 13.09
CA ALA A 93 6.55 0.47 12.23
C ALA A 93 6.83 1.45 11.08
N LYS A 94 7.52 2.57 11.34
CA LYS A 94 7.99 3.50 10.30
C LYS A 94 8.89 2.80 9.28
N ALA A 95 9.89 2.06 9.74
CA ALA A 95 10.78 1.32 8.85
C ALA A 95 10.04 0.26 8.01
N ALA A 96 9.04 -0.42 8.59
CA ALA A 96 8.20 -1.37 7.87
C ALA A 96 7.33 -0.68 6.81
N GLN A 97 6.74 0.47 7.13
CA GLN A 97 5.97 1.27 6.19
C GLN A 97 6.83 1.76 5.02
N ILE A 98 8.05 2.24 5.27
CA ILE A 98 8.98 2.64 4.19
C ILE A 98 9.19 1.48 3.22
N ARG A 99 9.54 0.29 3.72
CA ARG A 99 9.75 -0.89 2.85
C ARG A 99 8.49 -1.29 2.09
N HIS A 100 7.32 -1.22 2.71
CA HIS A 100 6.05 -1.52 2.07
C HIS A 100 5.76 -0.59 0.90
N TRP A 101 5.87 0.71 1.11
CA TRP A 101 5.66 1.72 0.06
C TRP A 101 6.71 1.65 -1.04
N GLN A 102 7.95 1.34 -0.71
CA GLN A 102 9.02 1.12 -1.69
C GLN A 102 8.70 -0.05 -2.64
N ALA A 103 7.91 -1.04 -2.20
CA ALA A 103 7.53 -2.17 -3.04
C ALA A 103 6.66 -1.72 -4.21
N PHE A 104 5.53 -1.05 -3.97
CA PHE A 104 4.64 -0.64 -5.07
C PHE A 104 5.14 0.58 -5.86
N THR A 105 5.89 1.48 -5.22
CA THR A 105 6.52 2.62 -5.93
C THR A 105 7.69 2.22 -6.83
N SER A 106 8.24 1.00 -6.65
CA SER A 106 9.22 0.44 -7.58
C SER A 106 8.62 0.03 -8.94
N GLY A 107 7.30 -0.06 -9.03
CA GLY A 107 6.58 -0.60 -10.19
C GLY A 107 6.61 -2.13 -10.30
N LYS A 108 7.27 -2.83 -9.37
CA LYS A 108 7.33 -4.31 -9.32
C LYS A 108 6.17 -4.86 -8.48
N LEU A 109 5.02 -5.02 -9.12
CA LEU A 109 3.83 -5.61 -8.52
C LEU A 109 3.81 -7.12 -8.85
N ASP A 110 4.59 -7.89 -8.09
CA ASP A 110 4.81 -9.34 -8.27
C ASP A 110 4.33 -10.17 -7.04
N GLU A 111 4.70 -11.45 -6.98
CA GLU A 111 4.36 -12.33 -5.85
C GLU A 111 4.90 -11.83 -4.51
N THR A 112 6.08 -11.17 -4.53
CA THR A 112 6.67 -10.59 -3.33
C THR A 112 5.84 -9.40 -2.86
N TYR A 113 5.36 -8.57 -3.79
CA TYR A 113 4.40 -7.51 -3.48
C TYR A 113 3.13 -8.07 -2.83
N ILE A 114 2.49 -9.09 -3.44
CA ILE A 114 1.27 -9.73 -2.92
C ILE A 114 1.48 -10.24 -1.50
N THR A 115 2.59 -10.94 -1.26
CA THR A 115 2.93 -11.49 0.06
C THR A 115 3.05 -10.37 1.11
N ASN A 116 3.70 -9.26 0.75
CA ASN A 116 3.91 -8.14 1.65
C ASN A 116 2.61 -7.38 1.96
N VAL A 117 1.82 -7.03 0.95
CA VAL A 117 0.56 -6.29 1.16
C VAL A 117 -0.45 -7.09 1.97
N ARG A 118 -0.53 -8.41 1.76
CA ARG A 118 -1.38 -9.29 2.59
C ARG A 118 -0.89 -9.36 4.02
N ARG A 119 0.42 -9.40 4.26
CA ARG A 119 0.99 -9.36 5.62
C ARG A 119 0.61 -8.05 6.33
N VAL A 120 0.60 -6.93 5.61
CA VAL A 120 0.12 -5.64 6.14
C VAL A 120 -1.36 -5.74 6.52
N GLY A 121 -2.20 -6.26 5.63
CA GLY A 121 -3.62 -6.50 5.89
C GLY A 121 -3.87 -7.36 7.14
N TYR A 122 -3.25 -8.55 7.18
CA TYR A 122 -3.37 -9.47 8.32
C TYR A 122 -2.88 -8.85 9.63
N THR A 123 -1.87 -7.98 9.57
CA THR A 123 -1.39 -7.27 10.77
C THR A 123 -2.47 -6.32 11.30
N HIS A 124 -3.09 -5.50 10.44
CA HIS A 124 -4.15 -4.57 10.83
C HIS A 124 -5.41 -5.29 11.34
N ALA A 125 -5.82 -6.37 10.66
CA ALA A 125 -6.93 -7.20 11.10
C ALA A 125 -6.67 -7.84 12.47
N ARG A 126 -5.47 -8.40 12.69
CA ARG A 126 -5.10 -9.08 13.93
C ARG A 126 -5.08 -8.15 15.14
N ILE A 127 -4.65 -6.89 14.97
CA ILE A 127 -4.67 -5.90 16.06
C ILE A 127 -6.05 -5.26 16.25
N GLY A 128 -7.03 -5.59 15.41
CA GLY A 128 -8.37 -5.01 15.46
C GLY A 128 -8.41 -3.53 15.05
N LEU A 129 -7.50 -3.09 14.17
CA LEU A 129 -7.55 -1.73 13.65
C LEU A 129 -8.82 -1.56 12.80
N GLU A 130 -9.70 -0.64 13.19
CA GLU A 130 -10.89 -0.36 12.39
C GLU A 130 -10.51 0.17 11.00
N PRO A 131 -11.22 -0.25 9.93
CA PRO A 131 -10.96 0.21 8.56
C PRO A 131 -10.92 1.73 8.41
N ARG A 132 -11.74 2.49 9.17
CA ARG A 132 -11.77 3.96 9.12
C ARG A 132 -10.41 4.59 9.41
N TRP A 133 -9.67 4.02 10.38
CA TRP A 133 -8.37 4.53 10.79
C TRP A 133 -7.28 4.14 9.81
N TYR A 134 -7.41 2.94 9.22
CA TYR A 134 -6.49 2.48 8.19
C TYR A 134 -6.61 3.32 6.91
N ILE A 135 -7.84 3.52 6.42
CA ILE A 135 -8.14 4.37 5.25
C ILE A 135 -7.71 5.82 5.52
N GLY A 136 -8.03 6.36 6.71
CA GLY A 136 -7.61 7.70 7.10
C GLY A 136 -6.08 7.86 7.15
N GLY A 137 -5.35 6.82 7.55
CA GLY A 137 -3.89 6.82 7.54
C GLY A 137 -3.30 6.95 6.13
N TYR A 138 -3.85 6.24 5.14
CA TYR A 138 -3.46 6.45 3.75
C TYR A 138 -3.80 7.85 3.26
N ALA A 139 -4.97 8.39 3.60
CA ALA A 139 -5.34 9.74 3.19
C ALA A 139 -4.31 10.78 3.66
N LEU A 140 -3.84 10.67 4.90
CA LEU A 140 -2.77 11.53 5.43
C LEU A 140 -1.46 11.38 4.64
N LEU A 141 -1.02 10.14 4.37
CA LEU A 141 0.23 9.91 3.63
C LEU A 141 0.13 10.40 2.18
N VAL A 142 -0.98 10.13 1.50
CA VAL A 142 -1.23 10.61 0.14
C VAL A 142 -1.27 12.13 0.09
N GLU A 143 -1.91 12.80 1.05
CA GLU A 143 -1.93 14.26 1.13
C GLU A 143 -0.49 14.83 1.17
N PHE A 144 0.37 14.27 2.01
CA PHE A 144 1.77 14.70 2.10
C PHE A 144 2.52 14.50 0.78
N LEU A 145 2.39 13.32 0.18
CA LEU A 145 3.09 13.00 -1.06
C LEU A 145 2.58 13.84 -2.24
N VAL A 146 1.27 14.04 -2.37
CA VAL A 146 0.68 14.90 -3.40
C VAL A 146 1.23 16.32 -3.29
N LYS A 147 1.23 16.90 -2.08
CA LYS A 147 1.78 18.25 -1.84
C LYS A 147 3.27 18.33 -2.18
N ALA A 148 4.03 17.28 -1.86
CA ALA A 148 5.45 17.23 -2.15
C ALA A 148 5.74 17.11 -3.65
N ILE A 149 5.03 16.24 -4.38
CA ILE A 149 5.16 16.09 -5.84
C ILE A 149 4.82 17.40 -6.56
N VAL A 150 3.74 18.07 -6.15
CA VAL A 150 3.37 19.37 -6.72
C VAL A 150 4.49 20.39 -6.48
N LYS A 151 5.00 20.48 -5.25
CA LYS A 151 6.07 21.42 -4.91
C LYS A 151 7.37 21.12 -5.65
N SER A 152 7.76 19.86 -5.80
CA SER A 152 9.01 19.48 -6.48
C SER A 152 8.99 19.80 -7.98
N LYS A 153 7.80 19.90 -8.57
CA LYS A 153 7.58 20.19 -10.00
C LYS A 153 7.22 21.65 -10.28
N GLN A 154 7.16 22.51 -9.25
CA GLN A 154 6.99 23.95 -9.45
C GLN A 154 8.27 24.57 -10.05
N PRO A 155 8.16 25.40 -11.10
CA PRO A 155 9.32 26.07 -11.67
C PRO A 155 9.95 27.03 -10.65
N ALA A 156 11.26 26.96 -10.49
CA ALA A 156 12.01 27.83 -9.59
C ALA A 156 12.18 29.22 -10.22
N GLY A 157 11.18 30.08 -10.06
CA GLY A 157 11.25 31.50 -10.42
C GLY A 157 11.16 31.81 -11.93
N MET A 158 11.22 33.11 -12.26
CA MET A 158 10.94 33.67 -13.60
C MET A 158 12.00 33.34 -14.67
N LEU A 159 13.15 32.76 -14.28
CA LEU A 159 14.32 32.51 -15.14
C LEU A 159 14.73 31.03 -15.25
N SER A 160 14.06 30.12 -14.54
CA SER A 160 14.32 28.68 -14.73
C SER A 160 13.61 28.24 -16.00
N ALA A 161 14.37 27.79 -16.99
CA ALA A 161 13.83 27.13 -18.18
C ALA A 161 12.86 26.06 -17.69
N ILE A 162 11.57 26.30 -17.89
CA ILE A 162 10.53 25.33 -17.58
C ILE A 162 10.92 24.10 -18.39
N ASN A 163 11.37 23.02 -17.72
CA ASN A 163 11.26 21.70 -18.30
C ASN A 163 9.74 21.47 -18.41
N THR A 164 9.14 21.93 -19.51
CA THR A 164 7.71 21.88 -19.78
C THR A 164 7.17 20.47 -19.65
N THR A 165 8.02 19.48 -19.88
CA THR A 165 7.81 18.04 -19.64
C THR A 165 7.59 17.65 -18.18
N ASP A 166 8.23 18.29 -17.21
CA ASP A 166 8.09 17.93 -15.79
C ASP A 166 6.74 18.34 -15.21
N PHE A 167 6.25 19.52 -15.61
CA PHE A 167 4.91 19.98 -15.29
C PHE A 167 3.85 19.26 -16.14
N ALA A 168 4.15 18.95 -17.41
CA ALA A 168 3.25 18.19 -18.27
C ALA A 168 2.88 16.82 -17.66
N ASN A 169 3.84 16.14 -17.04
CA ASN A 169 3.62 14.82 -16.43
C ASN A 169 3.15 14.89 -14.97
N LEU A 170 2.93 16.08 -14.39
CA LEU A 170 2.50 16.22 -12.99
C LEU A 170 1.16 15.51 -12.75
N GLY A 171 0.17 15.77 -13.61
CA GLY A 171 -1.15 15.14 -13.51
C GLY A 171 -1.05 13.62 -13.55
N ASP A 172 -0.33 13.07 -14.52
CA ASP A 172 -0.17 11.63 -14.68
C ASP A 172 0.60 11.00 -13.50
N THR A 173 1.60 11.68 -12.96
CA THR A 173 2.34 11.22 -11.77
C THR A 173 1.42 11.12 -10.55
N LEU A 174 0.59 12.14 -10.32
CA LEU A 174 -0.37 12.15 -9.22
C LEU A 174 -1.43 11.06 -9.38
N VAL A 175 -1.96 10.89 -10.59
CA VAL A 175 -2.93 9.83 -10.91
C VAL A 175 -2.32 8.44 -10.70
N ALA A 176 -1.09 8.21 -11.17
CA ALA A 176 -0.39 6.94 -10.98
C ALA A 176 -0.19 6.62 -9.49
N LEU A 177 0.23 7.61 -8.68
CA LEU A 177 0.38 7.45 -7.23
C LEU A 177 -0.95 7.07 -6.58
N VAL A 178 -2.02 7.81 -6.87
CA VAL A 178 -3.34 7.58 -6.26
C VAL A 178 -3.88 6.20 -6.62
N LYS A 179 -3.77 5.79 -7.90
CA LYS A 179 -4.18 4.46 -8.35
C LYS A 179 -3.39 3.35 -7.65
N ALA A 180 -2.07 3.50 -7.53
CA ALA A 180 -1.23 2.51 -6.85
C ALA A 180 -1.59 2.38 -5.37
N VAL A 181 -1.85 3.51 -4.70
CA VAL A 181 -2.28 3.51 -3.30
C VAL A 181 -3.64 2.83 -3.12
N PHE A 182 -4.62 3.08 -3.99
CA PHE A 182 -5.91 2.42 -3.88
C PHE A 182 -5.85 0.93 -4.21
N LEU A 183 -5.03 0.52 -5.17
CA LEU A 183 -4.74 -0.89 -5.41
C LEU A 183 -4.15 -1.56 -4.16
N ASP A 184 -3.17 -0.92 -3.53
CA ASP A 184 -2.54 -1.41 -2.31
C ASP A 184 -3.50 -1.51 -1.11
N MET A 185 -4.40 -0.55 -1.00
CA MET A 185 -5.47 -0.57 -0.01
C MET A 185 -6.48 -1.70 -0.27
N ASP A 186 -6.91 -1.91 -1.52
CA ASP A 186 -7.81 -3.01 -1.88
C ASP A 186 -7.21 -4.38 -1.50
N TYR A 187 -5.94 -4.57 -1.84
CA TYR A 187 -5.21 -5.80 -1.54
C TYR A 187 -5.01 -6.06 -0.04
N SER A 188 -4.84 -5.01 0.74
CA SER A 188 -4.61 -5.12 2.18
C SER A 188 -5.92 -5.28 2.99
N ILE A 189 -7.04 -4.75 2.50
CA ILE A 189 -8.34 -4.87 3.19
C ILE A 189 -9.03 -6.21 2.85
N SER A 190 -8.76 -6.78 1.67
CA SER A 190 -9.41 -8.01 1.18
C SER A 190 -8.80 -9.33 1.72
N VAL A 191 -8.15 -9.31 2.89
CA VAL A 191 -7.38 -10.45 3.44
C VAL A 191 -8.17 -11.47 4.25
#